data_AF-A0A7J4HSJ5-F1
#
_entry.id   AF-A0A7J4HSJ5-F1
#
_cell.length_a   1.000
_cell.length_b   1.000
_cell.length_c   1.000
_cell.angle_alpha   90.00
_cell.angle_beta   90.00
_cell.angle_gamma   90.00
#
_symmetry.space_group_name_H-M   'P 1'
#
loop_
_entity.id
_entity.type
_entity.pdbx_description
1 polymer ?
#
loop_
_entity_poly.entity_id
_entity_poly.type
_entity_poly.pdbx_seq_one_letter_code
_entity_poly.pdbx_strand_id
1 'polypeptide(L)'
;MVLHFQLSLPQALELIDVDKNIQFPIQIQLEKRTIHNSNILLSKYGEIKWKIVDSLNQKYSALLPSPFDLYNWLNKNTKDEVAYFLNEAGSNALSYAQHQIPSQFHLYLGKKGFIIAIEQQGQSFNPIEIDEKNIKENEGAGFTFFRNSKSTIFFDNPLQASIIYFLYLLPR
;
A
#
# COMPACT_ATOMS: atom_id res chain seq x y z
N MET A 1 5.42 16.09 6.14
CA MET A 1 6.44 15.07 5.82
C MET A 1 5.68 13.87 5.28
N VAL A 2 6.02 13.38 4.09
CA VAL A 2 5.21 12.36 3.38
C VAL A 2 5.56 10.95 3.87
N LEU A 3 6.86 10.66 4.00
CA LEU A 3 7.38 9.50 4.72
C LEU A 3 7.45 9.83 6.21
N HIS A 4 6.91 8.98 7.07
CA HIS A 4 6.88 9.18 8.51
C HIS A 4 7.41 7.94 9.26
N PHE A 5 8.70 7.94 9.57
CA PHE A 5 9.37 6.78 10.19
C PHE A 5 9.04 6.57 11.68
N GLN A 6 8.46 7.57 12.34
CA GLN A 6 8.11 7.49 13.77
C GLN A 6 6.61 7.20 14.02
N LEU A 7 5.78 7.19 12.97
CA LEU A 7 4.34 7.02 13.14
C LEU A 7 4.06 5.54 13.29
N SER A 8 3.46 5.16 14.42
CA SER A 8 3.09 3.76 14.65
C SER A 8 1.67 3.48 14.18
N LEU A 9 1.36 2.23 13.85
CA LEU A 9 0.00 1.82 13.50
C LEU A 9 -1.05 2.22 14.57
N PRO A 10 -0.83 2.03 15.89
CA PRO A 10 -1.78 2.48 16.91
C PRO A 10 -2.14 3.98 16.82
N GLN A 11 -1.14 4.84 16.63
CA GLN A 11 -1.34 6.28 16.46
C GLN A 11 -2.15 6.59 15.20
N ALA A 12 -1.82 5.93 14.09
CA ALA A 12 -2.55 6.11 12.84
C ALA A 12 -4.01 5.65 12.93
N LEU A 13 -4.28 4.54 13.63
CA LEU A 13 -5.63 4.03 13.88
C LEU A 13 -6.47 5.00 14.72
N GLU A 14 -5.87 5.65 15.70
CA GLU A 14 -6.51 6.72 16.48
C GLU A 14 -6.81 7.94 15.61
N LEU A 15 -5.87 8.36 14.75
CA LEU A 15 -6.03 9.49 13.83
C LEU A 15 -7.23 9.32 12.90
N ILE A 16 -7.45 8.11 12.37
CA ILE A 16 -8.60 7.84 11.47
C ILE A 16 -9.91 7.60 12.23
N ASP A 17 -9.88 7.43 13.55
CA ASP A 17 -11.02 6.94 14.35
C ASP A 17 -11.56 5.63 13.77
N VAL A 18 -10.71 4.59 13.81
CA VAL A 18 -10.97 3.29 13.17
C VAL A 18 -12.22 2.61 13.71
N ASP A 19 -13.07 2.13 12.81
CA ASP A 19 -14.29 1.38 13.14
C ASP A 19 -14.33 0.00 12.48
N LYS A 20 -13.53 -0.23 11.42
CA LYS A 20 -13.52 -1.50 10.69
C LYS A 20 -12.12 -1.84 10.18
N ASN A 21 -11.77 -3.13 10.24
CA ASN A 21 -10.58 -3.69 9.63
C ASN A 21 -10.98 -4.84 8.70
N ILE A 22 -10.40 -4.88 7.50
CA ILE A 22 -10.62 -5.93 6.50
C ILE A 22 -9.26 -6.44 6.05
N GLN A 23 -9.09 -7.76 6.07
CA GLN A 23 -7.86 -8.40 5.62
C GLN A 23 -8.12 -9.15 4.31
N PHE A 24 -7.21 -9.00 3.35
CA PHE A 24 -7.26 -9.68 2.06
C PHE A 24 -5.99 -10.52 1.89
N PRO A 25 -6.04 -11.82 2.27
CA PRO A 25 -4.89 -12.71 2.11
C PRO A 25 -4.68 -13.06 0.65
N ILE A 26 -3.45 -12.90 0.16
CA ILE A 26 -3.06 -13.26 -1.21
C ILE A 26 -2.54 -14.69 -1.23
N GLN A 27 -1.65 -14.99 -0.30
CA GLN A 27 -0.96 -16.27 -0.24
C GLN A 27 -1.43 -17.07 0.97
N ILE A 28 -2.01 -18.26 0.73
CA ILE A 28 -2.48 -19.16 1.80
C ILE A 28 -1.38 -20.18 2.18
N GLN A 29 -0.38 -20.39 1.32
CA GLN A 29 0.74 -21.30 1.54
C GLN A 29 2.03 -20.67 1.01
N LEU A 30 3.12 -20.78 1.77
CA LEU A 30 4.49 -20.23 1.57
C LEU A 30 5.20 -20.69 0.27
N GLU A 31 4.48 -20.97 -0.81
CA GLU A 31 5.07 -21.34 -2.09
C GLU A 31 5.79 -20.14 -2.73
N LYS A 32 7.04 -20.33 -3.15
CA LYS A 32 7.71 -19.34 -3.98
C LYS A 32 6.92 -19.13 -5.28
N ARG A 33 6.87 -17.88 -5.74
CA ARG A 33 6.38 -17.59 -7.09
C ARG A 33 7.20 -18.38 -8.10
N THR A 34 6.53 -19.16 -8.92
CA THR A 34 7.07 -19.90 -10.06
C THR A 34 6.37 -19.44 -11.33
N ILE A 35 6.88 -19.80 -12.50
CA ILE A 35 6.22 -19.52 -13.79
C ILE A 35 4.78 -20.09 -13.80
N HIS A 36 4.54 -21.19 -13.11
CA HIS A 36 3.25 -21.90 -13.09
C HIS A 36 2.19 -21.25 -12.19
N ASN A 37 2.57 -20.67 -11.05
CA ASN A 37 1.62 -20.02 -10.12
C ASN A 37 1.59 -18.48 -10.26
N SER A 38 2.52 -17.89 -11.04
CA SER A 38 2.64 -16.44 -11.22
C SER A 38 1.34 -15.79 -11.72
N ASN A 39 0.68 -16.39 -12.72
CA ASN A 39 -0.55 -15.80 -13.27
C ASN A 39 -1.69 -15.78 -12.26
N ILE A 40 -1.83 -16.83 -11.45
CA ILE A 40 -2.85 -16.94 -10.42
C ILE A 40 -2.61 -15.89 -9.32
N LEU A 41 -1.36 -15.77 -8.86
CA LEU A 41 -1.00 -14.82 -7.82
C LEU A 41 -1.14 -13.36 -8.28
N LEU A 42 -0.75 -13.06 -9.53
CA LEU A 42 -0.95 -11.73 -10.12
C LEU A 42 -2.43 -11.40 -10.31
N SER A 43 -3.26 -12.36 -10.75
CA SER A 43 -4.71 -12.17 -10.87
C SER A 43 -5.32 -11.85 -9.50
N LYS A 44 -5.00 -12.65 -8.48
CA LYS A 44 -5.50 -12.43 -7.11
C LYS A 44 -5.05 -11.10 -6.53
N TYR A 45 -3.80 -10.71 -6.78
CA TYR A 45 -3.28 -9.40 -6.42
C TYR A 45 -4.09 -8.27 -7.09
N GLY A 46 -4.35 -8.39 -8.40
CA GLY A 46 -5.18 -7.45 -9.17
C GLY A 46 -6.61 -7.35 -8.63
N GLU A 47 -7.26 -8.49 -8.38
CA GLU A 47 -8.62 -8.56 -7.83
C GLU A 47 -8.73 -7.89 -6.46
N ILE A 48 -7.74 -8.08 -5.59
CA ILE A 48 -7.72 -7.48 -4.26
C ILE A 48 -7.61 -5.96 -4.33
N LYS A 49 -6.77 -5.42 -5.23
CA LYS A 49 -6.68 -3.97 -5.44
C LYS A 49 -8.04 -3.38 -5.79
N TRP A 50 -8.79 -4.02 -6.69
CA TRP A 50 -10.15 -3.59 -7.04
C TRP A 50 -11.11 -3.65 -5.84
N LYS A 51 -11.09 -4.74 -5.06
CA LYS A 51 -11.92 -4.86 -3.84
C LYS A 51 -11.63 -3.75 -2.82
N ILE A 52 -10.37 -3.35 -2.67
CA ILE A 52 -9.98 -2.24 -1.79
C ILE A 52 -10.60 -0.94 -2.31
N VAL A 53 -10.44 -0.63 -3.60
CA VAL A 53 -11.01 0.57 -4.23
C VAL A 53 -12.53 0.59 -4.12
N ASP A 54 -13.21 -0.53 -4.39
CA ASP A 54 -14.66 -0.65 -4.25
C ASP A 54 -15.11 -0.38 -2.81
N SER A 55 -14.41 -0.95 -1.83
CA SER A 55 -14.70 -0.75 -0.41
C SER A 55 -14.55 0.72 0.01
N LEU A 56 -13.51 1.40 -0.49
CA LEU A 56 -13.26 2.82 -0.23
C LEU A 56 -14.33 3.70 -0.87
N ASN A 57 -14.64 3.48 -2.15
CA ASN A 57 -15.66 4.23 -2.86
C ASN A 57 -17.05 4.02 -2.25
N GLN A 58 -17.37 2.78 -1.83
CA GLN A 58 -18.63 2.50 -1.16
C GLN A 58 -18.76 3.28 0.17
N LYS A 59 -17.70 3.29 0.99
CA LYS A 59 -17.76 3.95 2.32
C LYS A 59 -17.67 5.47 2.23
N TYR A 60 -16.87 6.01 1.31
CA TYR A 60 -16.50 7.42 1.30
C TYR A 60 -17.00 8.20 0.07
N SER A 61 -17.82 7.61 -0.80
CA SER A 61 -18.34 8.28 -2.02
C SER A 61 -18.90 9.68 -1.79
N ALA A 62 -19.63 9.91 -0.69
CA ALA A 62 -20.21 11.21 -0.37
C ALA A 62 -19.19 12.25 0.16
N LEU A 63 -18.00 11.82 0.56
CA LEU A 63 -16.95 12.66 1.18
C LEU A 63 -15.76 12.88 0.25
N LEU A 64 -15.60 12.04 -0.77
CA LEU A 64 -14.51 12.15 -1.73
C LEU A 64 -14.83 13.16 -2.83
N PRO A 65 -13.87 13.99 -3.26
CA PRO A 65 -14.07 14.90 -4.39
C PRO A 65 -14.24 14.16 -5.72
N SER A 66 -13.66 12.96 -5.82
CA SER A 66 -13.78 12.04 -6.95
C SER A 66 -13.57 10.62 -6.45
N PRO A 67 -14.22 9.61 -7.06
CA PRO A 67 -13.95 8.22 -6.74
C PRO A 67 -12.50 7.85 -7.07
N PHE A 68 -11.96 6.89 -6.32
CA PHE A 68 -10.69 6.24 -6.66
C PHE A 68 -10.91 5.27 -7.83
N ASP A 69 -9.94 5.18 -8.73
CA ASP A 69 -9.97 4.29 -9.90
C ASP A 69 -8.56 3.81 -10.23
N LEU A 70 -8.32 2.50 -10.22
CA LEU A 70 -7.01 1.93 -10.52
C LEU A 70 -6.50 2.27 -11.93
N TYR A 71 -7.39 2.56 -12.89
CA TYR A 71 -7.00 3.00 -14.23
C TYR A 71 -6.35 4.39 -14.24
N ASN A 72 -6.55 5.21 -13.19
CA ASN A 72 -5.90 6.52 -13.08
C ASN A 72 -4.37 6.42 -13.06
N TRP A 73 -3.82 5.28 -12.62
CA TRP A 73 -2.38 5.01 -12.69
C TRP A 73 -1.89 4.92 -14.15
N LEU A 74 -2.61 4.21 -15.03
CA LEU A 74 -2.27 4.11 -16.46
C LEU A 74 -2.33 5.46 -17.18
N ASN A 75 -3.29 6.29 -16.79
CA ASN A 75 -3.49 7.64 -17.36
C ASN A 75 -2.61 8.71 -16.71
N LYS A 76 -1.67 8.32 -15.85
CA LYS A 76 -0.76 9.21 -15.12
C LYS A 76 -1.48 10.29 -14.29
N ASN A 77 -2.69 10.02 -13.82
CA ASN A 77 -3.43 10.94 -12.95
C ASN A 77 -2.92 10.86 -11.51
N THR A 78 -1.87 11.63 -11.21
CA THR A 78 -1.18 11.63 -9.90
C THR A 78 -2.03 12.11 -8.73
N LYS A 79 -3.25 12.62 -8.97
CA LYS A 79 -4.18 13.00 -7.90
C LYS A 79 -4.82 11.79 -7.23
N ASP A 80 -4.87 10.64 -7.91
CA ASP A 80 -5.36 9.40 -7.35
C ASP A 80 -4.23 8.63 -6.66
N GLU A 81 -3.93 9.06 -5.44
CA GLU A 81 -2.84 8.47 -4.65
C GLU A 81 -3.11 7.02 -4.25
N VAL A 82 -4.38 6.60 -4.18
CA VAL A 82 -4.75 5.21 -3.91
C VAL A 82 -4.36 4.32 -5.09
N ALA A 83 -4.70 4.72 -6.31
CA ALA A 83 -4.30 4.01 -7.52
C ALA A 83 -2.78 3.89 -7.63
N TYR A 84 -2.05 4.97 -7.35
CA TYR A 84 -0.60 4.94 -7.37
C TYR A 84 -0.02 4.09 -6.24
N PHE A 85 -0.49 4.23 -5.00
CA PHE A 85 -0.01 3.43 -3.88
C PHE A 85 -0.19 1.93 -4.15
N LEU A 86 -1.39 1.52 -4.57
CA LEU A 86 -1.71 0.12 -4.83
C LEU A 86 -0.93 -0.47 -6.02
N ASN A 87 -0.53 0.33 -7.00
CA ASN A 87 0.27 -0.16 -8.13
C ASN A 87 1.79 -0.08 -7.87
N GLU A 88 2.28 0.99 -7.23
CA GLU A 88 3.71 1.20 -6.97
C GLU A 88 4.23 0.38 -5.78
N ALA A 89 3.44 0.23 -4.72
CA ALA A 89 3.89 -0.54 -3.56
C ALA A 89 4.07 -2.03 -3.89
N GLY A 90 3.27 -2.58 -4.82
CA GLY A 90 3.49 -3.91 -5.37
C GLY A 90 4.78 -4.03 -6.19
N SER A 91 5.06 -3.05 -7.05
CA SER A 91 6.23 -3.13 -7.94
C SER A 91 7.56 -2.86 -7.23
N ASN A 92 7.59 -2.04 -6.18
CA ASN A 92 8.85 -1.54 -5.59
C ASN A 92 9.15 -2.06 -4.17
N ALA A 93 8.14 -2.36 -3.34
CA ALA A 93 8.38 -2.86 -1.98
C ALA A 93 8.74 -4.35 -1.98
N LEU A 94 8.29 -5.09 -3.00
CA LEU A 94 8.39 -6.54 -3.09
C LEU A 94 9.56 -7.03 -3.92
N SER A 95 10.31 -6.11 -4.54
CA SER A 95 11.56 -6.44 -5.23
C SER A 95 12.56 -7.12 -4.28
N TYR A 96 12.50 -6.77 -2.99
CA TYR A 96 13.32 -7.33 -1.91
C TYR A 96 12.66 -8.52 -1.19
N ALA A 97 11.41 -8.84 -1.50
CA ALA A 97 10.70 -9.96 -0.88
C ALA A 97 11.22 -11.29 -1.45
N GLN A 98 11.50 -12.26 -0.58
CA GLN A 98 11.96 -13.60 -0.99
C GLN A 98 11.01 -14.29 -1.99
N HIS A 99 9.72 -13.93 -1.94
CA HIS A 99 8.65 -14.47 -2.80
C HIS A 99 8.16 -13.49 -3.87
N GLN A 100 8.70 -12.27 -3.92
CA GLN A 100 8.40 -11.21 -4.90
C GLN A 100 6.91 -10.82 -5.06
N ILE A 101 6.07 -11.11 -4.06
CA ILE A 101 4.61 -10.91 -4.04
C ILE A 101 4.18 -10.57 -2.60
N PRO A 102 3.17 -9.70 -2.36
CA PRO A 102 2.75 -9.43 -0.99
C PRO A 102 1.96 -10.61 -0.45
N SER A 103 2.07 -10.86 0.85
CA SER A 103 1.34 -11.94 1.52
C SER A 103 -0.10 -11.53 1.79
N GLN A 104 -0.32 -10.27 2.16
CA GLN A 104 -1.59 -9.78 2.67
C GLN A 104 -1.75 -8.28 2.44
N PHE A 105 -2.99 -7.86 2.16
CA PHE A 105 -3.41 -6.47 2.33
C PHE A 105 -4.25 -6.32 3.60
N HIS A 106 -4.11 -5.17 4.25
CA HIS A 106 -5.01 -4.75 5.32
C HIS A 106 -5.67 -3.43 4.92
N LEU A 107 -6.96 -3.31 5.21
CA LEU A 107 -7.73 -2.09 4.98
C LEU A 107 -8.41 -1.71 6.28
N TYR A 108 -7.90 -0.65 6.91
CA TYR A 108 -8.50 -0.04 8.08
C TYR A 108 -9.35 1.14 7.63
N LEU A 109 -10.63 1.10 7.99
CA LEU A 109 -11.59 2.14 7.68
C LEU A 109 -11.95 2.84 8.98
N GLY A 110 -11.88 4.16 8.98
CA GLY A 110 -12.27 5.01 10.10
C GLY A 110 -13.23 6.10 9.67
N LYS A 111 -13.68 6.91 10.64
CA LYS A 111 -14.57 8.05 10.37
C LYS A 111 -13.86 9.24 9.74
N LYS A 112 -12.56 9.41 10.01
CA LYS A 112 -11.75 10.56 9.58
C LYS A 112 -10.84 10.24 8.41
N GLY A 113 -10.76 8.98 8.00
CA GLY A 113 -9.80 8.51 7.02
C GLY A 113 -9.76 7.00 6.94
N PHE A 114 -8.74 6.50 6.23
CA PHE A 114 -8.48 5.08 6.10
C PHE A 114 -6.98 4.81 6.03
N ILE A 115 -6.60 3.56 6.27
CA ILE A 115 -5.23 3.08 6.10
C ILE A 115 -5.26 1.85 5.19
N ILE A 116 -4.42 1.86 4.16
CA ILE A 116 -4.12 0.66 3.36
C ILE A 116 -2.75 0.17 3.83
N ALA A 117 -2.64 -1.10 4.20
CA ALA A 117 -1.36 -1.74 4.51
C ALA A 117 -1.07 -2.86 3.53
N ILE A 118 0.19 -2.97 3.13
CA ILE A 118 0.69 -4.05 2.28
C ILE A 118 1.78 -4.76 3.05
N GLU A 119 1.50 -6.01 3.39
CA GLU A 119 2.39 -6.89 4.13
C GLU A 119 3.12 -7.82 3.16
N GLN A 120 4.40 -8.03 3.42
CA GLN A 120 5.20 -9.05 2.75
C GLN A 120 5.64 -10.15 3.73
N GLN A 121 5.96 -11.32 3.17
CA GLN A 121 6.64 -12.39 3.89
C GLN A 121 8.07 -12.56 3.37
N GLY A 122 9.00 -12.79 4.28
CA GLY A 122 10.41 -13.02 3.97
C GLY A 122 11.32 -11.96 4.58
N GLN A 123 12.38 -11.60 3.86
CA GLN A 123 13.39 -10.65 4.34
C GLN A 123 12.82 -9.23 4.41
N SER A 124 12.93 -8.59 5.58
CA SER A 124 12.57 -7.19 5.79
C SER A 124 13.54 -6.24 5.07
N PHE A 125 13.15 -4.98 4.92
CA PHE A 125 13.97 -3.94 4.29
C PHE A 125 14.13 -2.73 5.20
N ASN A 126 15.18 -1.93 4.99
CA ASN A 126 15.42 -0.70 5.74
C ASN A 126 14.89 0.51 4.96
N PRO A 127 13.66 1.00 5.23
CA PRO A 127 13.08 2.10 4.46
C PRO A 127 13.81 3.43 4.66
N ILE A 128 14.49 3.64 5.79
CA ILE A 128 15.34 4.83 6.01
C ILE A 128 16.50 4.80 5.03
N GLU A 129 17.21 3.68 4.95
CA GLU A 129 18.36 3.54 4.05
C GLU A 129 17.96 3.69 2.58
N ILE A 130 16.85 3.09 2.17
CA ILE A 130 16.32 3.22 0.81
C ILE A 130 15.96 4.68 0.50
N ASP A 131 15.36 5.39 1.46
CA ASP A 131 15.00 6.79 1.29
C ASP A 131 16.24 7.68 1.16
N GLU A 132 17.18 7.59 2.11
CA GLU A 132 18.41 8.38 2.16
C GLU A 132 19.31 8.14 0.95
N LYS A 133 19.49 6.88 0.54
CA LYS A 133 20.38 6.50 -0.57
C LYS A 133 19.74 6.57 -1.95
N ASN A 134 18.45 6.91 -2.04
CA ASN A 134 17.72 6.97 -3.31
C ASN A 134 17.82 5.69 -4.16
N ILE A 135 17.81 4.51 -3.52
CA ILE A 135 17.97 3.23 -4.21
C ILE A 135 16.78 3.02 -5.18
N LYS A 136 17.09 2.74 -6.46
CA LYS A 136 16.13 2.44 -7.53
C LYS A 136 16.52 1.09 -8.15
N GLU A 137 15.72 0.06 -7.96
CA GLU A 137 16.02 -1.27 -8.55
C GLU A 137 15.14 -1.62 -9.77
N ASN A 138 14.00 -0.95 -10.01
CA ASN A 138 13.07 -1.30 -11.09
C ASN A 138 12.51 -0.09 -11.86
N GLU A 139 11.89 -0.36 -13.01
CA GLU A 139 11.28 0.62 -13.95
C GLU A 139 10.08 1.42 -13.38
N GLY A 140 9.69 1.20 -12.12
CA GLY A 140 8.66 1.98 -11.41
C GLY A 140 9.18 3.34 -10.92
N ALA A 141 8.30 4.15 -10.32
CA ALA A 141 8.73 5.41 -9.71
C ALA A 141 9.57 5.16 -8.43
N GLY A 142 9.63 3.93 -7.90
CA GLY A 142 10.31 3.62 -6.64
C GLY A 142 9.69 4.35 -5.45
N PHE A 143 10.52 4.70 -4.47
CA PHE A 143 10.14 5.60 -3.38
C PHE A 143 9.79 7.02 -3.87
N THR A 144 9.96 7.36 -5.15
CA THR A 144 9.61 8.70 -5.66
C THR A 144 8.11 8.99 -5.52
N PHE A 145 7.24 7.99 -5.67
CA PHE A 145 5.82 8.18 -5.32
C PHE A 145 5.66 8.48 -3.82
N PHE A 146 6.27 7.67 -2.96
CA PHE A 146 6.20 7.87 -1.51
C PHE A 146 6.81 9.20 -1.04
N ARG A 147 7.76 9.77 -1.76
CA ARG A 147 8.33 11.10 -1.48
C ARG A 147 7.43 12.24 -1.92
N ASN A 148 6.61 12.03 -2.95
CA ASN A 148 5.79 13.06 -3.59
C ASN A 148 4.29 12.97 -3.28
N SER A 149 3.85 11.91 -2.62
CA SER A 149 2.47 11.76 -2.16
C SER A 149 2.12 12.89 -1.16
N LYS A 150 0.84 13.25 -1.07
CA LYS A 150 0.30 14.16 -0.07
C LYS A 150 -0.13 13.41 1.18
N SER A 151 -0.56 12.16 1.00
CA SER A 151 -0.90 11.22 2.07
C SER A 151 0.34 10.77 2.83
N THR A 152 0.14 10.23 4.03
CA THR A 152 1.26 9.81 4.87
C THR A 152 1.60 8.35 4.61
N ILE A 153 2.87 8.07 4.36
CA ILE A 153 3.43 6.72 4.26
C ILE A 153 4.22 6.44 5.53
N PHE A 154 3.98 5.29 6.17
CA PHE A 154 4.73 4.87 7.35
C PHE A 154 4.96 3.36 7.34
N PHE A 155 5.73 2.86 8.31
CA PHE A 155 6.24 1.48 8.33
C PHE A 155 6.02 0.85 9.71
N ASP A 156 5.94 -0.48 9.76
CA ASP A 156 5.83 -1.24 11.01
C ASP A 156 7.11 -1.14 11.85
N ASN A 157 8.26 -1.22 11.20
CA ASN A 157 9.56 -0.97 11.79
C ASN A 157 10.46 -0.22 10.79
N PRO A 158 10.89 1.02 11.07
CA PRO A 158 11.62 1.84 10.12
C PRO A 158 13.06 1.38 9.83
N LEU A 159 13.59 0.40 10.58
CA LEU A 159 14.90 -0.21 10.32
C LEU A 159 14.79 -1.56 9.61
N GLN A 160 13.64 -2.23 9.74
CA GLN A 160 13.40 -3.59 9.25
C GLN A 160 11.91 -3.78 8.94
N ALA A 161 11.40 -3.04 7.96
CA ALA A 161 10.00 -3.03 7.60
C ALA A 161 9.59 -4.31 6.88
N SER A 162 8.43 -4.83 7.27
CA SER A 162 7.70 -5.88 6.53
C SER A 162 6.34 -5.40 6.03
N ILE A 163 5.89 -4.24 6.53
CA ILE A 163 4.61 -3.65 6.17
C ILE A 163 4.81 -2.19 5.81
N ILE A 164 4.23 -1.80 4.67
CA ILE A 164 4.09 -0.40 4.29
C ILE A 164 2.64 0.01 4.50
N TYR A 165 2.45 1.15 5.17
CA TYR A 165 1.14 1.73 5.42
C TYR A 165 0.97 3.03 4.63
N PHE A 166 -0.21 3.22 4.09
CA PHE A 166 -0.70 4.44 3.46
C PHE A 166 -1.86 4.98 4.29
N LEU A 167 -1.66 6.11 4.97
CA LEU A 167 -2.67 6.82 5.73
C LEU A 167 -3.24 7.96 4.89
N TYR A 168 -4.54 7.87 4.62
CA TYR A 168 -5.32 8.91 3.95
C TYR A 168 -6.30 9.54 4.94
N LEU A 169 -6.24 10.86 5.08
CA LEU A 169 -7.21 11.64 5.85
C LEU A 169 -8.21 12.29 4.89
N LEU A 170 -9.49 12.18 5.22
CA LEU A 170 -10.55 12.79 4.41
C LEU A 170 -10.43 14.32 4.45
N PRO A 171 -10.75 15.00 3.34
CA PRO A 171 -10.88 16.46 3.36
C PRO A 171 -11.95 16.88 4.37
N ARG A 172 -11.67 17.96 5.12
CA ARG A 172 -12.62 18.56 6.05
C ARG A 172 -13.69 19.37 5.32
#